data_AF-A0A2V7WZE0-F1
#
_entry.id   AF-A0A2V7WZE0-F1
#
_cell.length_a   1.000
_cell.length_b   1.000
_cell.length_c   1.000
_cell.angle_alpha   90.00
_cell.angle_beta   90.00
_cell.angle_gamma   90.00
#
_symmetry.space_group_name_H-M   'P 1'
#
loop_
_entity.id
_entity.type
_entity.pdbx_description
1 polymer ?
#
loop_
_entity_poly.entity_id
_entity_poly.type
_entity_poly.pdbx_seq_one_letter_code
_entity_poly.pdbx_strand_id
1 'polypeptide(L)'
;MQLGFVAAFYAAVLGLATTLVVERYLQYARHPEDATASSGMYAGGDLMLEIFIAGTLLVPTIVLVLVIAKSEPAFTIYSKILLAFSLSAPLAFGLLCIPTVSSGPGLLGFVCLCRLEASPFTLAAAGFSRGAARFQRPKRLTLFALLAEGLTLVAVVSGFAFSVLGHHR
;
A
#
# COMPACT_ATOMS: atom_id res chain seq x y z
N MET A 1 1.59 25.94 12.18
CA MET A 1 1.69 26.26 10.72
C MET A 1 2.27 25.10 9.91
N GLN A 2 3.43 24.54 10.25
CA GLN A 2 4.07 23.45 9.47
C GLN A 2 3.22 22.17 9.32
N LEU A 3 2.56 21.70 10.40
CA LEU A 3 1.67 20.53 10.34
C LEU A 3 0.45 20.73 9.45
N GLY A 4 -0.08 21.96 9.37
CA GLY A 4 -1.22 22.29 8.51
C GLY A 4 -0.87 22.19 7.02
N PHE A 5 0.32 22.64 6.64
CA PHE A 5 0.83 22.47 5.27
C PHE A 5 1.05 21.00 4.92
N VAL A 6 1.63 20.20 5.84
CA VAL A 6 1.80 18.76 5.64
C VAL A 6 0.44 18.07 5.47
N ALA A 7 -0.55 18.42 6.29
CA ALA A 7 -1.89 17.88 6.17
C ALA A 7 -2.57 18.26 4.85
N ALA A 8 -2.45 19.53 4.42
CA ALA A 8 -2.99 19.99 3.14
C ALA A 8 -2.32 19.29 1.95
N PHE A 9 -1.00 19.08 2.01
CA PHE A 9 -0.27 18.35 0.97
C PHE A 9 -0.70 16.88 0.91
N TYR A 10 -0.87 16.21 2.06
CA TYR A 10 -1.45 14.86 2.11
C TYR A 10 -2.85 14.81 1.51
N ALA A 11 -3.71 15.77 1.83
CA ALA A 11 -5.07 15.82 1.28
C ALA A 11 -5.07 15.98 -0.25
N ALA A 12 -4.21 16.86 -0.78
CA ALA A 12 -4.06 17.05 -2.22
C ALA A 12 -3.56 15.78 -2.93
N VAL A 13 -2.52 15.15 -2.39
CA VAL A 13 -1.96 13.91 -2.97
C VAL A 13 -2.96 12.77 -2.87
N LEU A 14 -3.66 12.62 -1.73
CA LEU A 14 -4.70 11.59 -1.57
C LEU A 14 -5.87 11.80 -2.53
N GLY A 15 -6.30 13.05 -2.73
CA GLY A 15 -7.35 13.38 -3.70
C GLY A 15 -6.94 12.96 -5.12
N LEU A 16 -5.75 13.39 -5.55
CA LEU A 16 -5.21 13.03 -6.87
C LEU A 16 -5.06 11.52 -7.04
N ALA A 17 -4.48 10.84 -6.04
CA ALA A 17 -4.30 9.39 -6.07
C ALA A 17 -5.64 8.65 -6.18
N THR A 18 -6.64 9.09 -5.40
CA THR A 18 -7.98 8.50 -5.45
C THR A 18 -8.61 8.67 -6.83
N THR A 19 -8.52 9.86 -7.43
CA THR A 19 -9.04 10.12 -8.77
C THR A 19 -8.39 9.22 -9.81
N LEU A 20 -7.06 9.12 -9.81
CA LEU A 20 -6.34 8.30 -10.78
C LEU A 20 -6.67 6.80 -10.64
N VAL A 21 -6.76 6.29 -9.41
CA VAL A 21 -7.12 4.88 -9.17
C VAL A 21 -8.57 4.59 -9.59
N VAL A 22 -9.49 5.52 -9.35
CA VAL A 22 -10.90 5.38 -9.77
C VAL A 22 -11.02 5.43 -11.28
N GLU A 23 -10.36 6.36 -11.96
CA GLU A 23 -10.34 6.42 -13.43
C GLU A 23 -9.75 5.13 -14.01
N ARG A 24 -8.70 4.60 -13.39
CA ARG A 24 -8.10 3.34 -13.80
C ARG A 24 -9.05 2.16 -13.62
N TYR A 25 -9.75 2.08 -12.49
CA TYR A 25 -10.79 1.08 -12.27
C TYR A 25 -11.90 1.19 -13.32
N LEU A 26 -12.37 2.41 -13.62
CA LEU A 26 -13.40 2.63 -14.65
C LEU A 26 -12.91 2.23 -16.04
N GLN A 27 -11.61 2.37 -16.34
CA GLN A 27 -11.03 1.90 -17.59
C GLN A 27 -11.12 0.38 -17.70
N TYR A 28 -10.74 -0.37 -16.66
CA TYR A 28 -10.89 -1.82 -16.58
C TYR A 28 -12.35 -2.26 -16.70
N ALA A 29 -13.28 -1.53 -16.07
CA ALA A 29 -14.71 -1.85 -16.10
C ALA A 29 -15.36 -1.57 -17.47
N ARG A 30 -14.90 -0.56 -18.21
CA ARG A 30 -15.46 -0.15 -19.51
C ARG A 30 -14.85 -0.91 -20.69
N HIS A 31 -13.59 -1.33 -20.58
CA HIS A 31 -12.83 -1.96 -21.66
C HIS A 31 -12.20 -3.30 -21.22
N PRO A 32 -13.00 -4.29 -20.79
CA PRO A 32 -12.46 -5.58 -20.31
C PRO A 32 -11.78 -6.40 -21.41
N GLU A 33 -12.22 -6.23 -22.66
CA GLU A 33 -11.68 -6.96 -23.82
C GLU A 33 -10.28 -6.44 -24.20
N ASP A 34 -10.06 -5.13 -24.11
CA ASP A 34 -8.76 -4.51 -24.36
C ASP A 34 -7.76 -4.85 -23.24
N ALA A 35 -8.24 -4.93 -22.00
CA ALA A 35 -7.44 -5.31 -20.84
C ALA A 35 -6.97 -6.77 -20.91
N THR A 36 -7.79 -7.67 -21.44
CA THR A 36 -7.38 -9.08 -21.62
C THR A 36 -6.47 -9.26 -22.83
N ALA A 37 -6.74 -8.57 -23.94
CA ALA A 37 -5.91 -8.63 -25.15
C ALA A 37 -4.53 -7.96 -24.98
N SER A 38 -4.44 -6.88 -24.20
CA SER A 38 -3.22 -6.10 -23.98
C SER A 38 -2.78 -6.10 -22.51
N SER A 39 -2.95 -7.23 -21.82
CA SER A 39 -2.74 -7.38 -20.37
C SER A 39 -1.39 -6.86 -19.88
N GLY A 40 -0.30 -7.05 -20.64
CA GLY A 40 1.03 -6.54 -20.28
C GLY A 40 1.14 -5.02 -20.30
N MET A 41 0.49 -4.34 -21.25
CA MET A 41 0.49 -2.87 -21.32
C MET A 41 -0.35 -2.28 -20.18
N TYR A 42 -1.44 -2.94 -19.82
CA TYR A 42 -2.25 -2.59 -18.67
C TYR A 42 -1.47 -2.78 -17.36
N ALA A 43 -0.82 -3.92 -17.15
CA ALA A 43 0.03 -4.15 -15.97
C ALA A 43 1.18 -3.13 -15.85
N GLY A 44 1.83 -2.78 -16.97
CA GLY A 44 2.88 -1.75 -16.98
C GLY A 44 2.36 -0.36 -16.63
N GLY A 45 1.16 -0.01 -17.08
CA GLY A 45 0.48 1.22 -16.71
C GLY A 45 0.13 1.28 -15.22
N ASP A 46 -0.31 0.15 -14.65
CA ASP A 46 -0.60 0.04 -13.21
C ASP A 46 0.66 0.25 -12.38
N LEU A 47 1.76 -0.40 -12.76
CA LEU A 47 3.06 -0.23 -12.10
C LEU A 47 3.55 1.22 -12.14
N MET A 48 3.46 1.89 -13.30
CA MET A 48 3.86 3.31 -13.41
C MET A 48 2.99 4.22 -12.54
N LEU A 49 1.67 4.01 -12.57
CA LEU A 49 0.73 4.77 -11.76
C LEU A 49 1.03 4.60 -10.27
N GLU A 50 1.31 3.37 -9.87
CA GLU A 50 1.65 3.03 -8.50
C GLU A 50 2.95 3.69 -8.04
N ILE A 51 4.03 3.60 -8.84
CA ILE A 51 5.31 4.27 -8.55
C ILE A 51 5.09 5.78 -8.41
N PHE A 52 4.27 6.38 -9.27
CA PHE A 52 3.97 7.81 -9.21
C PHE A 52 3.21 8.19 -7.93
N ILE A 53 2.17 7.45 -7.56
CA ILE A 53 1.40 7.67 -6.33
C ILE A 53 2.27 7.44 -5.09
N ALA A 54 3.03 6.34 -5.08
CA ALA A 54 3.91 6.01 -3.98
C ALA A 54 4.99 7.08 -3.79
N GLY A 55 5.65 7.51 -4.88
CA GLY A 55 6.67 8.56 -4.85
C GLY A 55 6.13 9.90 -4.34
N THR A 56 4.94 10.31 -4.82
CA THR A 56 4.30 11.56 -4.39
C THR A 56 3.85 11.53 -2.92
N LEU A 57 3.44 10.36 -2.39
CA LEU A 57 3.13 10.16 -0.97
C LEU A 57 4.39 10.02 -0.09
N LEU A 58 5.51 9.56 -0.64
CA LEU A 58 6.75 9.37 0.10
C LEU A 58 7.34 10.70 0.59
N VAL A 59 7.28 11.74 -0.26
CA VAL A 59 7.76 13.09 0.07
C VAL A 59 7.11 13.67 1.33
N PRO A 60 5.77 13.81 1.44
CA PRO A 60 5.14 14.32 2.65
C PRO A 60 5.32 13.40 3.84
N THR A 61 5.46 12.08 3.61
CA THR A 61 5.76 11.13 4.68
C THR A 61 7.14 11.37 5.28
N ILE A 62 8.18 11.57 4.46
CA ILE A 62 9.51 11.93 4.94
C ILE A 62 9.47 13.24 5.71
N VAL A 63 8.84 14.29 5.15
CA VAL A 63 8.73 15.59 5.80
C VAL A 63 8.01 15.47 7.15
N LEU A 64 6.88 14.74 7.19
CA LEU A 64 6.13 14.49 8.42
C LEU A 64 7.02 13.81 9.47
N VAL A 65 7.69 12.71 9.10
CA VAL A 65 8.59 11.96 9.99
C VAL A 65 9.69 12.86 10.56
N LEU A 66 10.30 13.71 9.74
CA LEU A 66 11.32 14.66 10.17
C LEU A 66 10.77 15.71 11.15
N VAL A 67 9.57 16.24 10.88
CA VAL A 67 8.90 17.24 11.74
C VAL A 67 8.55 16.62 13.10
N ILE A 68 8.06 15.38 13.13
CA ILE A 68 7.63 14.71 14.37
C ILE A 68 8.77 13.94 15.07
N ALA A 69 9.96 13.83 14.47
CA ALA A 69 11.07 13.02 14.98
C ALA A 69 11.50 13.35 16.42
N LYS A 70 11.30 14.60 16.86
CA LYS A 70 11.64 15.06 18.21
C LYS A 70 10.53 14.87 19.24
N SER A 71 9.31 14.54 18.82
CA SER A 71 8.13 14.46 19.69
C SER A 71 7.65 13.01 19.81
N GLU A 72 7.89 12.39 20.97
CA GLU A 72 7.42 11.03 21.28
C GLU A 72 5.89 10.83 21.11
N PRO A 73 4.99 11.69 21.60
CA PRO A 73 3.55 11.45 21.46
C PRO A 73 3.09 11.49 20.00
N ALA A 74 3.53 12.49 19.23
CA ALA A 74 3.23 12.59 17.81
C ALA A 74 3.77 11.40 16.99
N PHE A 75 5.02 11.00 17.25
CA PHE A 75 5.62 9.84 16.58
C PHE A 75 4.89 8.54 16.95
N THR A 76 4.43 8.40 18.20
CA THR A 76 3.65 7.24 18.64
C THR A 76 2.29 7.16 17.94
N ILE A 77 1.60 8.30 17.76
CA ILE A 77 0.36 8.36 16.99
C ILE A 77 0.61 7.94 15.54
N TYR A 78 1.64 8.50 14.91
CA TYR A 78 2.05 8.11 13.57
C TYR A 78 2.34 6.60 13.47
N SER A 79 3.11 6.03 14.40
CA SER A 79 3.41 4.59 14.40
C SER A 79 2.18 3.71 14.61
N LYS A 80 1.17 4.17 15.35
CA LYS A 80 -0.11 3.46 15.47
C LYS A 80 -0.89 3.48 14.16
N ILE A 81 -0.94 4.63 13.48
CA ILE A 81 -1.58 4.75 12.16
C ILE A 81 -0.87 3.86 11.15
N LEU A 82 0.47 3.88 11.14
CA LEU A 82 1.26 3.02 10.26
C LEU A 82 1.03 1.53 10.54
N LEU A 83 0.91 1.13 11.81
CA LEU A 83 0.56 -0.24 12.19
C LEU A 83 -0.85 -0.61 11.73
N ALA A 84 -1.85 0.24 11.96
CA ALA A 84 -3.21 0.01 11.50
C ALA A 84 -3.27 -0.12 9.96
N PHE A 85 -2.54 0.74 9.26
CA PHE A 85 -2.38 0.64 7.81
C PHE A 85 -1.69 -0.67 7.41
N SER A 86 -0.64 -1.09 8.11
CA SER A 86 0.07 -2.35 7.84
C SER A 86 -0.81 -3.58 8.07
N LEU A 87 -1.73 -3.54 9.03
CA LEU A 87 -2.72 -4.59 9.28
C LEU A 87 -3.79 -4.69 8.19
N SER A 88 -3.96 -3.65 7.36
CA SER A 88 -4.85 -3.76 6.20
C SER A 88 -4.30 -4.67 5.09
N ALA A 89 -2.98 -4.91 5.03
CA ALA A 89 -2.38 -5.83 4.06
C ALA A 89 -2.76 -7.31 4.31
N PRO A 90 -2.57 -7.90 5.51
CA PRO A 90 -3.01 -9.27 5.76
C PRO A 90 -4.54 -9.41 5.68
N LEU A 91 -5.29 -8.35 6.00
CA LEU A 91 -6.73 -8.33 5.83
C LEU A 91 -7.13 -8.36 4.34
N ALA A 92 -6.48 -7.55 3.50
CA ALA A 92 -6.69 -7.56 2.05
C ALA A 92 -6.34 -8.92 1.44
N PHE A 93 -5.22 -9.51 1.86
CA PHE A 93 -4.84 -10.87 1.44
C PHE A 93 -5.88 -11.90 1.87
N GLY A 94 -6.32 -11.87 3.13
CA GLY A 94 -7.35 -12.77 3.65
C GLY A 94 -8.69 -12.63 2.92
N LEU A 95 -9.08 -11.41 2.53
CA LEU A 95 -10.28 -11.17 1.73
C LEU A 95 -10.15 -11.72 0.31
N LEU A 96 -8.97 -11.61 -0.32
CA LEU A 96 -8.71 -12.19 -1.64
C LEU A 96 -8.72 -13.72 -1.64
N CYS A 97 -8.47 -14.37 -0.49
CA CYS A 97 -8.66 -15.81 -0.37
C CYS A 97 -10.14 -16.24 -0.52
N ILE A 98 -11.10 -15.32 -0.43
CA ILE A 98 -12.52 -15.61 -0.62
C ILE A 98 -12.83 -15.57 -2.14
N PRO A 99 -13.32 -16.68 -2.74
CA PRO A 99 -13.52 -16.78 -4.19
C PRO A 99 -14.45 -15.70 -4.78
N THR A 100 -15.46 -15.29 -4.02
CA THR A 100 -16.40 -14.23 -4.43
C THR A 100 -15.74 -12.86 -4.54
N VAL A 101 -14.63 -12.63 -3.84
CA VAL A 101 -13.87 -11.38 -3.86
C VAL A 101 -12.77 -11.41 -4.91
N SER A 102 -12.08 -12.55 -5.09
CA SER A 102 -10.98 -12.67 -6.05
C SER A 102 -11.42 -12.89 -7.50
N SER A 103 -12.56 -13.55 -7.73
CA SER A 103 -13.03 -13.89 -9.08
C SER A 103 -14.12 -12.94 -9.61
N GLY A 104 -14.58 -12.00 -8.79
CA GLY A 104 -15.65 -11.07 -9.16
C GLY A 104 -15.13 -9.73 -9.70
N PRO A 105 -15.87 -9.03 -10.58
CA PRO A 105 -15.55 -7.67 -11.04
C PRO A 105 -15.80 -6.60 -9.95
N GLY A 106 -15.69 -6.97 -8.68
CA GLY A 106 -16.02 -6.13 -7.56
C GLY A 106 -14.92 -5.13 -7.25
N LEU A 107 -15.31 -3.87 -7.00
CA LEU A 107 -14.42 -2.82 -6.50
C LEU A 107 -13.57 -3.28 -5.29
N LEU A 108 -14.14 -4.13 -4.44
CA LEU A 108 -13.48 -4.63 -3.24
C LEU A 108 -12.27 -5.53 -3.56
N GLY A 109 -12.36 -6.38 -4.58
CA GLY A 109 -11.24 -7.20 -5.05
C GLY A 109 -10.13 -6.33 -5.64
N PHE A 110 -10.51 -5.35 -6.48
CA PHE A 110 -9.57 -4.38 -7.06
C PHE A 110 -8.82 -3.57 -5.98
N VAL A 111 -9.54 -3.05 -4.98
CA VAL A 111 -8.92 -2.30 -3.87
C VAL A 111 -7.97 -3.18 -3.06
N CYS A 112 -8.32 -4.46 -2.81
CA CYS A 112 -7.43 -5.38 -2.12
C CYS A 112 -6.15 -5.66 -2.92
N LEU A 113 -6.25 -5.79 -4.25
CA LEU A 113 -5.10 -5.96 -5.13
C LEU A 113 -4.18 -4.73 -5.10
N CYS A 114 -4.73 -3.53 -5.33
CA CYS A 114 -3.96 -2.28 -5.25
C CYS A 114 -3.28 -2.11 -3.89
N ARG A 115 -3.92 -2.56 -2.80
CA ARG A 115 -3.33 -2.49 -1.47
C ARG A 115 -2.12 -3.43 -1.29
N LEU A 116 -2.18 -4.63 -1.87
CA LEU A 116 -1.08 -5.58 -1.84
C LEU A 116 0.08 -5.14 -2.75
N GLU A 117 -0.23 -4.58 -3.91
CA GLU A 117 0.77 -3.93 -4.77
C GLU A 117 1.51 -2.83 -4.02
N ALA A 118 0.79 -1.98 -3.26
CA ALA A 118 1.38 -0.89 -2.48
C ALA A 118 2.23 -1.34 -1.26
N SER A 119 2.21 -2.63 -0.91
CA SER A 119 2.88 -3.19 0.28
C SER A 119 4.42 -3.03 0.30
N PRO A 120 5.18 -3.25 -0.79
CA PRO A 120 6.61 -2.90 -0.87
C PRO A 120 6.90 -1.44 -0.47
N PHE A 121 6.07 -0.49 -0.90
CA PHE A 121 6.27 0.93 -0.58
C PHE A 121 5.98 1.22 0.89
N THR A 122 4.97 0.58 1.47
CA THR A 122 4.64 0.76 2.89
C THR A 122 5.68 0.09 3.78
N LEU A 123 6.25 -1.03 3.34
CA LEU A 123 7.38 -1.67 3.99
C LEU A 123 8.62 -0.78 3.96
N ALA A 124 8.92 -0.14 2.83
CA ALA A 124 10.01 0.84 2.72
C ALA A 124 9.78 2.05 3.65
N ALA A 125 8.56 2.61 3.66
CA ALA A 125 8.19 3.73 4.53
C ALA A 125 8.30 3.35 6.03
N ALA A 126 7.89 2.14 6.40
CA ALA A 126 8.01 1.62 7.76
C ALA A 126 9.47 1.39 8.16
N GLY A 127 10.31 0.91 7.23
CA GLY A 127 11.75 0.75 7.40
C GLY A 127 12.43 2.10 7.68
N PHE A 128 12.15 3.10 6.84
CA PHE A 128 12.64 4.46 7.02
C PHE A 128 12.18 5.06 8.36
N SER A 129 10.90 4.91 8.69
CA SER A 129 10.32 5.39 9.94
C SER A 129 10.96 4.76 11.17
N ARG A 130 11.30 3.47 11.11
CA ARG A 130 12.03 2.79 12.19
C ARG A 130 13.43 3.37 12.39
N GLY A 131 14.15 3.68 11.30
CA GLY A 131 15.47 4.32 11.35
C GLY A 131 15.41 5.73 11.95
N ALA A 132 14.37 6.49 11.63
CA ALA A 132 14.16 7.84 12.13
C ALA A 132 13.63 7.89 13.58
N ALA A 133 12.97 6.83 14.05
CA ALA A 133 12.42 6.77 15.40
C ALA A 133 13.54 6.82 16.45
N ARG A 134 13.45 7.74 17.41
CA ARG A 134 14.41 7.85 18.53
C ARG A 134 13.97 7.05 19.77
N PHE A 135 12.65 6.94 19.97
CA PHE A 135 12.06 6.38 21.19
C PHE A 135 11.74 4.88 21.06
N GLN A 136 11.80 4.15 22.18
CA GLN A 136 11.62 2.69 22.21
C GLN A 136 10.18 2.26 21.85
N ARG A 137 9.17 2.99 22.32
CA ARG A 137 7.75 2.66 22.10
C ARG A 137 7.36 2.71 20.61
N PRO A 138 7.60 3.81 19.87
CA PRO A 138 7.32 3.83 18.44
C PRO A 138 8.18 2.84 17.65
N LYS A 139 9.45 2.61 18.01
CA LYS A 139 10.28 1.58 17.36
C LYS A 139 9.67 0.18 17.41
N ARG A 140 9.00 -0.18 18.52
CA ARG A 140 8.28 -1.46 18.63
C ARG A 140 7.05 -1.49 17.75
N LEU A 141 6.27 -0.41 17.70
CA LEU A 141 5.08 -0.32 16.84
C LEU A 141 5.44 -0.38 15.35
N THR A 142 6.49 0.33 14.92
CA THR A 142 6.99 0.24 13.55
C THR A 142 7.59 -1.14 13.22
N LEU A 143 8.10 -1.87 14.22
CA LEU A 143 8.52 -3.27 14.03
C LEU A 143 7.33 -4.16 13.72
N PHE A 144 6.24 -4.03 14.49
CA PHE A 144 5.03 -4.82 14.23
C PHE A 144 4.43 -4.48 12.87
N ALA A 145 4.48 -3.21 12.46
CA ALA A 145 4.10 -2.78 11.12
C ALA A 145 4.93 -3.48 10.04
N LEU A 146 6.27 -3.45 10.18
CA LEU A 146 7.20 -4.14 9.28
C LEU A 146 6.96 -5.66 9.22
N LEU A 147 6.72 -6.29 10.37
CA LEU A 147 6.45 -7.72 10.43
C LEU A 147 5.12 -8.07 9.76
N ALA A 148 4.07 -7.29 9.99
CA ALA A 148 2.77 -7.51 9.37
C ALA A 148 2.86 -7.42 7.84
N GLU A 149 3.48 -6.36 7.30
CA GLU A 149 3.67 -6.20 5.85
C GLU A 149 4.60 -7.27 5.29
N GLY A 150 5.76 -7.49 5.91
CA GLY A 150 6.76 -8.44 5.45
C GLY A 150 6.25 -9.88 5.43
N LEU A 151 5.55 -10.32 6.47
CA LEU A 151 4.93 -11.64 6.51
C LEU A 151 3.83 -11.78 5.47
N THR A 152 3.05 -10.72 5.23
CA THR A 152 2.01 -10.74 4.19
C THR A 152 2.63 -10.88 2.80
N LEU A 153 3.69 -10.12 2.50
CA LEU A 153 4.41 -10.24 1.23
C LEU A 153 5.01 -11.63 1.03
N VAL A 154 5.62 -12.20 2.07
CA VAL A 154 6.14 -13.58 2.02
C VAL A 154 5.01 -14.57 1.74
N ALA A 155 3.84 -14.41 2.38
CA ALA A 155 2.69 -15.27 2.15
C ALA A 155 2.14 -15.15 0.73
N VAL A 156 2.03 -13.93 0.18
CA VAL A 156 1.61 -13.67 -1.21
C VAL A 156 2.56 -14.33 -2.20
N VAL A 157 3.87 -14.09 -2.06
CA VAL A 157 4.90 -14.66 -2.95
C VAL A 157 4.91 -16.19 -2.85
N SER A 158 4.80 -16.74 -1.64
CA SER A 158 4.75 -18.18 -1.44
C SER A 158 3.50 -18.79 -2.09
N GLY A 159 2.33 -18.18 -1.88
CA GLY A 159 1.07 -18.63 -2.48
C GLY A 159 1.13 -18.62 -4.01
N PHE A 160 1.71 -17.57 -4.59
CA PHE A 160 1.93 -17.48 -6.04
C PHE A 160 2.93 -18.52 -6.54
N ALA A 161 4.05 -18.74 -5.84
CA ALA A 161 5.01 -19.76 -6.20
C ALA A 161 4.38 -21.17 -6.20
N PHE A 162 3.57 -21.48 -5.18
CA PHE A 162 2.85 -22.75 -5.09
C PHE A 162 1.82 -22.92 -6.21
N SER A 163 1.09 -21.88 -6.60
CA SER A 163 0.11 -22.00 -7.70
C SER A 163 0.79 -22.24 -9.05
N VAL A 164 1.91 -21.55 -9.33
CA VAL A 164 2.69 -21.74 -10.55
C VAL A 164 3.33 -23.14 -10.59
N LEU A 165 3.94 -23.59 -9.48
CA LEU A 165 4.55 -24.92 -9.38
C LEU A 165 3.50 -26.05 -9.47
N GLY A 166 2.29 -25.83 -8.93
CA GLY A 166 1.20 -26.79 -8.98
C GLY A 166 0.60 -27.00 -10.37
N HIS A 167 0.72 -26.04 -11.29
CA HIS A 167 0.27 -26.16 -12.68
C HIS A 167 1.24 -26.94 -13.59
N HIS A 168 2.45 -27.24 -13.13
CA HIS A 168 3.47 -28.01 -13.86
C HIS A 168 3.57 -29.48 -13.45
N ARG A 169 2.62 -29.99 -12.66
CA ARG A 169 2.45 -31.42 -12.34
C ARG A 169 1.12 -31.92 -12.89
#